data_AF-A0A6P0RZ27-F1
#
_entry.id   AF-A0A6P0RZ27-F1
#
_cell.length_a   1.000
_cell.length_b   1.000
_cell.length_c   1.000
_cell.angle_alpha   90.00
_cell.angle_beta   90.00
_cell.angle_gamma   90.00
#
_symmetry.space_group_name_H-M   'P 1'
#
loop_
_entity.id
_entity.type
_entity.pdbx_description
1 polymer ?
#
loop_
_entity_poly.entity_id
_entity_poly.type
_entity_poly.pdbx_seq_one_letter_code
_entity_poly.pdbx_strand_id
1 'polypeptide(L)'
;MPKFLQKILNFLSAVIFLKWAANFFKATINLFVPPTPFSHQTLFLLSLFAYFMSILSDGIVRKILLAVVGIFLILGVYWATTANKELWIYRDPKAKKEGLPLSAWITGAIFCIYIFVFLPMLLFDRISALGGQIALVAWPIISVIIAAAPNFMKLENDELRAKTPSPPRRQNLVI
;
A
#
# COMPACT_ATOMS: atom_id res chain seq x y z
N MET A 1 -20.00 19.39 -44.05
CA MET A 1 -19.94 20.20 -42.81
C MET A 1 -19.19 21.50 -43.11
N PRO A 2 -19.72 22.69 -42.76
CA PRO A 2 -19.09 23.96 -43.12
C PRO A 2 -17.78 24.17 -42.35
N LYS A 3 -16.74 24.68 -43.03
CA LYS A 3 -15.39 24.91 -42.48
C LYS A 3 -15.38 25.73 -41.18
N PHE A 4 -16.38 26.58 -41.00
CA PHE A 4 -16.59 27.36 -39.77
C PHE A 4 -16.94 26.50 -38.55
N LEU A 5 -17.85 25.52 -38.71
CA LEU A 5 -18.22 24.59 -37.62
C LEU A 5 -17.03 23.71 -37.21
N GLN A 6 -16.19 23.30 -38.16
CA GLN A 6 -15.00 22.50 -37.88
C GLN A 6 -13.95 23.29 -37.08
N LYS A 7 -13.79 24.59 -37.36
CA LYS A 7 -12.88 25.48 -36.61
C LYS A 7 -13.36 25.70 -35.17
N ILE A 8 -14.66 25.84 -34.96
CA ILE A 8 -15.26 25.95 -33.62
C ILE A 8 -15.08 24.64 -32.84
N LEU A 9 -15.30 23.49 -33.48
CA LEU A 9 -15.14 22.17 -32.84
C LEU A 9 -13.68 21.94 -32.39
N ASN A 10 -12.72 22.28 -33.25
CA ASN A 10 -11.29 22.17 -32.93
C ASN A 10 -10.87 23.12 -31.79
N PHE A 11 -11.47 24.31 -31.72
CA PHE A 11 -11.22 25.24 -30.63
C PHE A 11 -11.79 24.72 -29.29
N LEU A 12 -13.01 24.19 -29.30
CA LEU A 12 -13.63 23.61 -28.11
C LEU A 12 -12.88 22.37 -27.62
N SER A 13 -12.44 21.49 -28.52
CA SER A 13 -11.66 20.30 -28.15
C SER A 13 -10.29 20.67 -27.55
N ALA A 14 -9.62 21.71 -28.08
CA ALA A 14 -8.39 22.23 -27.51
C ALA A 14 -8.58 22.79 -26.09
N VAL A 15 -9.65 23.54 -25.84
CA VAL A 15 -9.97 24.08 -24.51
C VAL A 15 -10.30 22.96 -23.51
N ILE A 16 -11.06 21.94 -23.93
CA ILE A 16 -11.37 20.76 -23.11
C ILE A 16 -10.09 20.00 -22.78
N PHE A 17 -9.22 19.78 -23.78
CA PHE A 17 -7.94 19.12 -23.59
C PHE A 17 -7.03 19.89 -22.63
N LEU A 18 -6.92 21.21 -22.76
CA LEU A 18 -6.15 22.05 -21.84
C LEU A 18 -6.66 21.98 -20.40
N LYS A 19 -8.00 22.02 -20.21
CA LYS A 19 -8.59 21.83 -18.87
C LYS A 19 -8.31 20.43 -18.32
N TRP A 20 -8.43 19.40 -19.14
CA TRP A 20 -8.11 18.03 -18.76
C TRP A 20 -6.64 17.90 -18.36
N ALA A 21 -5.72 18.43 -19.16
CA ALA A 21 -4.28 18.41 -18.90
C ALA A 21 -3.96 19.16 -17.59
N ALA A 22 -4.50 20.36 -17.39
CA ALA A 22 -4.29 21.13 -16.15
C ALA A 22 -4.80 20.38 -14.91
N ASN A 23 -5.97 19.75 -15.01
CA ASN A 23 -6.53 18.93 -13.93
C ASN A 23 -5.68 17.67 -13.66
N PHE A 24 -5.18 17.04 -14.72
CA PHE A 24 -4.26 15.90 -14.62
C PHE A 24 -2.98 16.31 -13.88
N PHE A 25 -2.30 17.38 -14.33
CA PHE A 25 -1.10 17.89 -13.66
C PHE A 25 -1.35 18.24 -12.20
N LYS A 26 -2.46 18.90 -11.89
CA LYS A 26 -2.82 19.24 -10.50
C LYS A 26 -3.04 17.99 -9.65
N ALA A 27 -3.73 16.97 -10.18
CA ALA A 27 -3.91 15.70 -9.51
C ALA A 27 -2.58 14.96 -9.29
N THR A 28 -1.69 14.97 -10.29
CA THR A 28 -0.34 14.39 -10.18
C THR A 28 0.49 15.10 -9.13
N ILE A 29 0.50 16.44 -9.11
CA ILE A 29 1.22 17.21 -8.09
C ILE A 29 0.68 16.91 -6.69
N ASN A 30 -0.65 16.83 -6.54
CA ASN A 30 -1.27 16.48 -5.26
C ASN A 30 -1.00 15.05 -4.80
N LEU A 31 -0.58 14.15 -5.70
CA LEU A 31 -0.10 12.80 -5.34
C LEU A 31 1.33 12.83 -4.78
N PHE A 32 2.17 13.74 -5.27
CA PHE A 32 3.58 13.87 -4.86
C PHE A 32 3.82 14.89 -3.74
N VAL A 33 2.89 15.82 -3.50
CA VAL A 33 2.98 16.79 -2.41
C VAL A 33 2.12 16.31 -1.24
N PRO A 34 2.72 15.80 -0.16
CA PRO A 34 1.96 15.30 0.96
C PRO A 34 1.27 16.46 1.70
N PRO A 35 0.00 16.31 2.13
CA PRO A 35 -0.73 17.35 2.85
C PRO A 35 -0.15 17.57 4.26
N THR A 36 0.51 16.55 4.81
CA THR A 36 1.19 16.56 6.10
C THR A 36 2.48 15.73 6.02
N PRO A 37 3.52 16.08 6.80
CA PRO A 37 4.76 15.28 6.84
C PRO A 37 4.50 13.84 7.30
N PHE A 38 3.51 13.62 8.16
CA PHE A 38 3.03 12.30 8.56
C PHE A 38 1.85 11.87 7.69
N SER A 39 2.15 11.38 6.49
CA SER A 39 1.17 10.79 5.58
C SER A 39 1.71 9.54 4.90
N HIS A 40 0.83 8.69 4.39
CA HIS A 40 1.23 7.51 3.61
C HIS A 40 1.99 7.88 2.33
N GLN A 41 1.75 9.08 1.78
CA GLN A 41 2.47 9.62 0.62
C GLN A 41 3.95 9.84 0.96
N THR A 42 4.28 10.28 2.18
CA THR A 42 5.68 10.40 2.64
C THR A 42 6.40 9.05 2.59
N LEU A 43 5.73 7.95 2.97
CA LEU A 43 6.34 6.61 2.91
C LEU A 43 6.61 6.17 1.47
N PHE A 44 5.70 6.46 0.54
CA PHE A 44 5.94 6.20 -0.89
C PHE A 44 7.10 7.04 -1.44
N LEU A 45 7.20 8.31 -1.05
CA LEU A 45 8.31 9.18 -1.43
C LEU A 45 9.64 8.70 -0.84
N LEU A 46 9.66 8.26 0.42
CA LEU A 46 10.85 7.70 1.05
C LEU A 46 11.28 6.39 0.39
N SER A 47 10.32 5.52 0.02
CA SER A 47 10.59 4.32 -0.76
C SER A 47 11.21 4.65 -2.11
N LEU A 48 10.64 5.60 -2.84
CA LEU A 48 11.14 6.04 -4.14
C LEU A 48 12.52 6.72 -4.02
N PHE A 49 12.71 7.57 -3.02
CA PHE A 49 13.98 8.21 -2.73
C PHE A 49 15.07 7.18 -2.40
N ALA A 50 14.79 6.22 -1.51
CA ALA A 50 15.72 5.15 -1.18
C ALA A 50 16.06 4.30 -2.42
N TYR A 51 15.10 4.06 -3.31
CA TYR A 51 15.34 3.37 -4.58
C TYR A 51 16.28 4.17 -5.48
N PHE A 52 16.06 5.47 -5.66
CA PHE A 52 16.97 6.31 -6.44
C PHE A 52 18.38 6.37 -5.85
N MET A 53 18.51 6.51 -4.53
CA MET A 53 19.80 6.46 -3.86
C MET A 53 20.47 5.10 -4.04
N SER A 54 19.69 4.01 -4.12
CA SER A 54 20.24 2.67 -4.35
C SER A 54 20.94 2.54 -5.70
N ILE A 55 20.46 3.24 -6.74
CA ILE A 55 21.07 3.26 -8.07
C ILE A 55 22.44 3.96 -8.04
N LEU A 56 22.59 4.98 -7.19
CA LEU A 56 23.82 5.76 -7.03
C LEU A 56 24.81 5.13 -6.04
N SER A 57 24.51 3.94 -5.52
CA SER A 57 25.27 3.29 -4.46
C SER A 57 25.65 1.87 -4.84
N ASP A 58 26.67 1.31 -4.17
CA ASP A 58 27.15 -0.04 -4.42
C ASP A 58 27.27 -0.88 -3.13
N GLY A 59 27.45 -2.18 -3.32
CA GLY A 59 27.72 -3.13 -2.25
C GLY A 59 26.64 -3.16 -1.16
N ILE A 60 27.07 -3.10 0.10
CA ILE A 60 26.17 -3.26 1.25
C ILE A 60 25.21 -2.07 1.42
N VAL A 61 25.65 -0.85 1.05
CA VAL A 61 24.83 0.35 1.14
C VAL A 61 23.63 0.24 0.20
N ARG A 62 23.86 -0.24 -1.03
CA ARG A 62 22.78 -0.54 -1.99
C ARG A 62 21.80 -1.57 -1.44
N LYS A 63 22.29 -2.64 -0.80
CA LYS A 63 21.45 -3.67 -0.20
C LYS A 63 20.56 -3.09 0.91
N ILE A 64 21.13 -2.29 1.82
CA ILE A 64 20.38 -1.63 2.89
C ILE A 64 19.31 -0.71 2.32
N LEU A 65 19.65 0.12 1.33
CA LEU A 65 18.70 1.04 0.69
C LEU A 65 17.53 0.27 0.08
N LEU A 66 17.80 -0.78 -0.70
CA LEU A 66 16.76 -1.63 -1.29
C LEU A 66 15.89 -2.36 -0.25
N ALA A 67 16.45 -2.77 0.89
CA ALA A 67 15.65 -3.32 1.99
C ALA A 67 14.67 -2.26 2.54
N VAL A 68 15.16 -1.04 2.76
CA VAL A 68 14.36 0.08 3.26
C VAL A 68 13.27 0.50 2.26
N VAL A 69 13.52 0.40 0.94
CA VAL A 69 12.49 0.58 -0.11
C VAL A 69 11.27 -0.29 0.18
N GLY A 70 11.49 -1.59 0.42
CA GLY A 70 10.40 -2.54 0.67
C GLY A 70 9.65 -2.26 1.96
N ILE A 71 10.37 -1.91 3.04
CA ILE A 71 9.76 -1.56 4.33
C ILE A 71 8.83 -0.35 4.19
N PHE A 72 9.32 0.74 3.59
CA PHE A 72 8.51 1.94 3.40
C PHE A 72 7.33 1.69 2.45
N LEU A 73 7.51 0.87 1.41
CA LEU A 73 6.43 0.51 0.50
C LEU A 73 5.32 -0.26 1.23
N ILE A 74 5.66 -1.28 2.03
CA ILE A 74 4.69 -2.09 2.79
C ILE A 74 3.92 -1.21 3.77
N LEU A 75 4.61 -0.37 4.53
CA LEU A 75 3.97 0.54 5.49
C LEU A 75 3.09 1.58 4.77
N GLY A 76 3.56 2.12 3.64
CA GLY A 76 2.83 3.06 2.80
C GLY A 76 1.53 2.46 2.26
N VAL A 77 1.60 1.24 1.72
CA VAL A 77 0.42 0.52 1.23
C VAL A 77 -0.55 0.18 2.35
N TYR A 78 -0.07 -0.35 3.48
CA TYR A 78 -0.92 -0.67 4.61
C TYR A 78 -1.67 0.57 5.11
N TRP A 79 -0.97 1.68 5.27
CA TRP A 79 -1.58 2.92 5.74
C TRP A 79 -2.55 3.49 4.70
N ALA A 80 -2.15 3.59 3.43
CA ALA A 80 -3.00 4.11 2.36
C ALA A 80 -4.30 3.30 2.22
N THR A 81 -4.20 1.97 2.26
CA THR A 81 -5.37 1.08 2.11
C THR A 81 -6.24 1.06 3.36
N THR A 82 -5.67 1.17 4.57
CA THR A 82 -6.44 1.21 5.82
C THR A 82 -7.10 2.57 6.07
N ALA A 83 -6.50 3.67 5.59
CA ALA A 83 -7.11 5.00 5.66
C ALA A 83 -8.38 5.10 4.79
N ASN A 84 -8.43 4.33 3.70
CA ASN A 84 -9.58 4.25 2.81
C ASN A 84 -10.66 3.32 3.37
N LYS A 85 -11.67 3.91 4.03
CA LYS A 85 -12.78 3.20 4.70
C LYS A 85 -13.71 2.39 3.79
N GLU A 86 -13.49 2.44 2.48
CA GLU A 86 -14.30 1.76 1.45
C GLU A 86 -13.66 0.45 0.96
N LEU A 87 -12.39 0.19 1.28
CA LEU A 87 -11.66 -0.97 0.78
C LEU A 87 -11.89 -2.22 1.65
N TRP A 88 -12.94 -2.97 1.35
CA TRP A 88 -13.30 -4.22 2.02
C TRP A 88 -13.56 -5.31 0.98
N ILE A 89 -13.09 -6.54 1.25
CA ILE A 89 -13.46 -7.72 0.44
C ILE A 89 -14.89 -8.12 0.74
N TYR A 90 -15.24 -8.10 2.03
CA TYR A 90 -16.57 -8.33 2.53
C TYR A 90 -16.82 -7.41 3.71
N ARG A 91 -18.00 -6.80 3.76
CA ARG A 91 -18.44 -5.94 4.87
C ARG A 91 -19.84 -6.38 5.26
N ASP A 92 -20.03 -6.74 6.53
CA ASP A 92 -21.38 -6.99 7.03
C ASP A 92 -22.16 -5.66 7.00
N PRO A 93 -23.30 -5.58 6.30
CA PRO A 93 -24.14 -4.38 6.27
C PRO A 93 -24.62 -3.93 7.65
N LYS A 94 -24.73 -4.85 8.61
CA LYS A 94 -25.24 -4.60 9.97
C LYS A 94 -24.14 -4.19 10.95
N ALA A 95 -22.89 -4.57 10.69
CA ALA A 95 -21.75 -4.28 11.55
C ALA A 95 -20.72 -3.40 10.82
N LYS A 96 -20.84 -2.07 10.98
CA LYS A 96 -19.98 -1.05 10.34
C LYS A 96 -18.45 -1.25 10.50
N LYS A 97 -18.00 -2.12 11.41
CA LYS A 97 -16.60 -2.43 11.72
C LYS A 97 -16.22 -3.91 11.59
N GLU A 98 -17.10 -4.75 11.03
CA GLU A 98 -16.87 -6.20 10.94
C GLU A 98 -16.90 -6.65 9.48
N GLY A 99 -15.83 -7.32 9.05
CA GLY A 99 -15.60 -7.68 7.65
C GLY A 99 -14.13 -8.00 7.38
N LEU A 100 -13.83 -8.48 6.18
CA LEU A 100 -12.48 -8.79 5.73
C LEU A 100 -11.86 -7.54 5.08
N PRO A 101 -10.90 -6.86 5.74
CA PRO A 101 -10.31 -5.63 5.20
C PRO A 101 -9.41 -5.97 4.03
N LEU A 102 -9.62 -5.32 2.87
CA LEU A 102 -8.79 -5.55 1.68
C LEU A 102 -7.34 -5.10 1.92
N SER A 103 -7.14 -4.12 2.81
CA SER A 103 -5.81 -3.62 3.18
C SER A 103 -4.88 -4.71 3.69
N ALA A 104 -5.38 -5.61 4.54
CA ALA A 104 -4.57 -6.69 5.11
C ALA A 104 -4.17 -7.73 4.05
N TRP A 105 -5.02 -7.97 3.06
CA TRP A 105 -4.75 -8.90 1.95
C TRP A 105 -3.70 -8.36 0.97
N ILE A 106 -3.83 -7.09 0.58
CA ILE A 106 -2.83 -6.44 -0.28
C ILE A 106 -1.49 -6.35 0.45
N THR A 107 -1.51 -5.91 1.71
CA THR A 107 -0.30 -5.79 2.53
C THR A 107 0.36 -7.14 2.76
N GLY A 108 -0.43 -8.19 3.07
CA GLY A 108 0.07 -9.55 3.27
C GLY A 108 0.72 -10.12 2.01
N ALA A 109 0.13 -9.90 0.84
CA ALA A 109 0.73 -10.32 -0.43
C ALA A 109 2.08 -9.64 -0.69
N ILE A 110 2.16 -8.31 -0.54
CA ILE A 110 3.41 -7.55 -0.73
C ILE A 110 4.45 -7.96 0.31
N PHE A 111 4.04 -8.14 1.57
CA PHE A 111 4.92 -8.58 2.65
C PHE A 111 5.48 -9.98 2.39
N CYS A 112 4.66 -10.93 1.93
CA CYS A 112 5.11 -12.27 1.54
C CYS A 112 6.15 -12.23 0.41
N ILE A 113 5.87 -11.47 -0.65
CA ILE A 113 6.82 -11.29 -1.76
C ILE A 113 8.12 -10.68 -1.22
N TYR A 114 8.02 -9.68 -0.35
CA TYR A 114 9.19 -9.05 0.25
C TYR A 114 10.03 -10.04 1.08
N ILE A 115 9.42 -10.78 2.01
CA ILE A 115 10.13 -11.67 2.93
C ILE A 115 10.64 -12.95 2.26
N PHE A 116 9.86 -13.56 1.37
CA PHE A 116 10.21 -14.87 0.80
C PHE A 116 10.90 -14.80 -0.56
N VAL A 117 10.82 -13.67 -1.28
CA VAL A 117 11.41 -13.51 -2.61
C VAL A 117 12.47 -12.41 -2.60
N PHE A 118 12.11 -11.19 -2.24
CA PHE A 118 13.00 -10.03 -2.39
C PHE A 118 14.14 -10.02 -1.36
N LEU A 119 13.84 -10.24 -0.08
CA LEU A 119 14.83 -10.20 1.00
C LEU A 119 15.88 -11.34 0.86
N PRO A 120 15.51 -12.59 0.52
CA PRO A 120 16.48 -13.64 0.27
C PRO A 120 17.32 -13.38 -0.99
N MET A 121 16.71 -12.83 -2.04
CA MET A 121 17.45 -12.35 -3.22
C MET A 121 18.49 -11.31 -2.83
N LEU A 122 18.14 -10.37 -1.95
CA LEU A 122 19.04 -9.31 -1.53
C LEU A 122 20.19 -9.81 -0.61
N LEU A 123 19.88 -10.67 0.35
CA LEU A 123 20.84 -11.13 1.36
C LEU A 123 21.76 -12.24 0.86
N PHE A 124 21.22 -13.19 0.10
CA PHE A 124 21.93 -14.41 -0.30
C PHE A 124 22.21 -14.48 -1.80
N ASP A 125 21.82 -13.45 -2.57
CA ASP A 125 21.94 -13.40 -4.03
C ASP A 125 21.33 -14.66 -4.70
N ARG A 126 20.25 -15.18 -4.09
CA ARG A 126 19.50 -16.36 -4.57
C ARG A 126 18.04 -16.03 -4.78
N ILE A 127 17.57 -16.25 -6.00
CA ILE A 127 16.14 -16.32 -6.31
C ILE A 127 15.75 -17.80 -6.31
N SER A 128 14.84 -18.19 -5.42
CA SER A 128 14.31 -19.55 -5.40
C SER A 128 12.86 -19.56 -5.87
N ALA A 129 12.53 -20.47 -6.79
CA ALA A 129 11.13 -20.76 -7.16
C ALA A 129 10.32 -21.18 -5.92
N LEU A 130 10.98 -21.84 -4.96
CA LEU A 130 10.41 -22.21 -3.67
C LEU A 130 9.94 -20.97 -2.87
N GLY A 131 10.69 -19.86 -2.89
CA GLY A 131 10.29 -18.62 -2.22
C GLY A 131 9.00 -18.03 -2.78
N GLY A 132 8.82 -18.08 -4.11
CA GLY A 132 7.56 -17.66 -4.75
C GLY A 132 6.38 -18.56 -4.40
N GLN A 133 6.59 -19.88 -4.34
CA GLN A 133 5.56 -20.84 -3.91
C GLN A 133 5.16 -20.62 -2.45
N ILE A 134 6.13 -20.41 -1.56
CA ILE A 134 5.88 -20.10 -0.15
C ILE A 134 5.12 -18.78 -0.04
N ALA A 135 5.51 -17.74 -0.77
CA ALA A 135 4.82 -16.46 -0.74
C ALA A 135 3.33 -16.60 -1.13
N LEU A 136 3.04 -17.38 -2.17
CA LEU A 136 1.69 -17.63 -2.65
C LEU A 136 0.83 -18.40 -1.63
N VAL A 137 1.40 -19.44 -1.02
CA VAL A 137 0.69 -20.28 -0.03
C VAL A 137 0.55 -19.57 1.31
N ALA A 138 1.54 -18.78 1.72
CA ALA A 138 1.56 -18.10 3.02
C ALA A 138 0.76 -16.80 3.02
N TRP A 139 0.50 -16.16 1.86
CA TRP A 139 -0.21 -14.88 1.83
C TRP A 139 -1.52 -14.88 2.62
N PRO A 140 -2.39 -15.92 2.58
CA PRO A 140 -3.73 -15.79 3.15
C PRO A 140 -3.63 -15.79 4.66
N ILE A 141 -2.77 -16.69 5.16
CA ILE A 141 -2.49 -16.85 6.59
C ILE A 141 -1.88 -15.57 7.14
N ILE A 142 -0.84 -15.02 6.47
CA ILE A 142 -0.22 -13.77 6.91
C ILE A 142 -1.20 -12.60 6.84
N SER A 143 -2.06 -12.54 5.81
CA SER A 143 -3.09 -11.49 5.70
C SER A 143 -4.09 -11.54 6.85
N VAL A 144 -4.52 -12.73 7.26
CA VAL A 144 -5.40 -12.91 8.43
C VAL A 144 -4.70 -12.47 9.71
N ILE A 145 -3.41 -12.82 9.89
CA ILE A 145 -2.62 -12.37 11.04
C ILE A 145 -2.55 -10.83 11.08
N ILE A 146 -2.27 -10.17 9.94
CA ILE A 146 -2.22 -8.71 9.83
C ILE A 146 -3.60 -8.09 10.15
N ALA A 147 -4.68 -8.68 9.65
CA ALA A 147 -6.05 -8.22 9.93
C ALA A 147 -6.43 -8.37 11.41
N ALA A 148 -5.96 -9.44 12.06
CA ALA A 148 -6.28 -9.75 13.44
C ALA A 148 -5.43 -8.96 14.45
N ALA A 149 -4.20 -8.59 14.08
CA ALA A 149 -3.24 -7.87 14.91
C ALA A 149 -3.83 -6.69 15.73
N PRO A 150 -4.60 -5.75 15.16
CA PRO A 150 -5.18 -4.64 15.93
C PRO A 150 -6.22 -5.06 16.97
N ASN A 151 -6.79 -6.27 16.90
CA ASN A 151 -7.72 -6.76 17.92
C ASN A 151 -7.01 -7.22 19.20
N PHE A 152 -5.73 -7.53 19.10
CA PHE A 152 -4.89 -7.97 20.22
C PHE A 152 -4.03 -6.86 20.81
N MET A 153 -3.99 -5.69 20.15
CA MET A 153 -3.21 -4.53 20.57
C MET A 153 -4.12 -3.36 20.89
N LYS A 154 -3.95 -2.76 22.05
CA LYS A 154 -4.64 -1.51 22.44
C LYS A 154 -3.58 -0.47 22.78
N LEU A 155 -3.73 0.73 22.21
CA LEU A 155 -2.97 1.88 22.64
C LEU A 155 -3.65 2.47 23.89
N GLU A 156 -2.94 2.49 25.01
CA GLU A 156 -3.42 3.02 26.28
C GLU A 156 -2.32 3.90 26.88
N ASN A 157 -2.61 5.19 27.07
CA ASN A 157 -1.63 6.21 27.52
C ASN A 157 -0.33 6.21 26.68
N ASP A 158 -0.48 6.19 25.35
CA ASP A 158 0.63 6.08 24.38
C ASP A 158 1.51 4.81 24.49
N GLU A 159 1.13 3.85 25.35
CA GLU A 159 1.77 2.55 25.45
C GLU A 159 0.96 1.48 24.71
N LEU A 160 1.66 0.67 23.91
CA LEU A 160 1.11 -0.50 23.23
C LEU A 160 0.97 -1.64 24.23
N ARG A 161 -0.26 -1.94 24.64
CA ARG A 161 -0.57 -3.03 25.57
C ARG A 161 -1.28 -4.17 24.86
N ALA A 162 -0.86 -5.39 25.16
CA ALA A 162 -1.57 -6.58 24.72
C ALA A 162 -2.95 -6.63 25.40
N LYS A 163 -4.00 -6.82 24.61
CA LYS A 163 -5.37 -6.97 25.09
C LYS A 163 -5.92 -8.28 24.59
N THR A 164 -6.55 -9.04 25.48
CA THR A 164 -7.30 -10.22 25.05
C THR A 164 -8.68 -9.78 24.54
N PRO A 165 -9.05 -10.07 23.28
CA PRO A 165 -10.35 -9.69 22.73
C PRO A 165 -11.51 -10.37 23.46
N SER A 166 -12.68 -9.75 23.42
CA SER A 166 -13.91 -10.29 24.04
C SER A 166 -14.37 -11.58 23.34
N PRO A 167 -15.08 -12.49 24.05
CA PRO A 167 -15.54 -13.76 23.47
C PRO A 167 -16.22 -13.66 22.09
N PRO A 168 -17.17 -12.73 21.83
CA PRO A 168 -17.80 -12.62 20.51
C PRO A 168 -16.81 -12.21 19.40
N ARG A 169 -15.80 -11.38 19.72
CA ARG A 169 -14.76 -11.02 18.75
C ARG A 169 -13.80 -12.17 18.46
N ARG A 170 -13.57 -13.08 19.41
CA ARG A 170 -12.76 -14.29 19.16
C ARG A 170 -13.48 -15.23 18.21
N GLN A 171 -14.80 -15.38 18.36
CA GLN A 171 -15.60 -16.23 17.48
C GLN A 171 -15.57 -15.75 16.03
N ASN A 172 -15.69 -14.44 15.79
CA ASN A 172 -15.57 -13.86 14.45
C ASN A 172 -14.15 -13.92 13.84
N LEU A 173 -13.12 -14.30 14.60
CA LEU A 173 -11.74 -14.48 14.09
C LEU A 173 -11.43 -15.94 13.73
N VAL A 174 -12.26 -16.89 14.19
CA VAL A 174 -12.06 -18.34 13.98
C VAL A 174 -13.02 -18.92 12.94
N ILE A 175 -14.18 -18.27 12.74
CA ILE A 175 -15.22 -18.67 11.78
C ILE A 175 -14.89 -18.12 10.38
#